data_AF-A0AAV8VMT7-F1
#
_entry.id   AF-A0AAV8VMT7-F1
#
_cell.length_a   1.000
_cell.length_b   1.000
_cell.length_c   1.000
_cell.angle_alpha   90.00
_cell.angle_beta   90.00
_cell.angle_gamma   90.00
#
_symmetry.space_group_name_H-M   'P 1'
#
loop_
_entity.id
_entity.type
_entity.pdbx_description
1 polymer ?
#
loop_
_entity_poly.entity_id
_entity_poly.type
_entity_poly.pdbx_seq_one_letter_code
_entity_poly.pdbx_strand_id
1 'polypeptide(L)'
;MPDLNSLVSKFWETEKVPEIYTEFTDDQEACEMLFLKLPLKLNMSDFNLGDSYSVAHKRFINLENRLCANPELKSQYKLFIDEYIDLVHLKIVDINDYNKNGGEVYFMAHHPVIREDKRTTKLRVVFDGSMKSKK
;
A
#
# COMPACT_ATOMS: atom_id res chain seq x y z
N MET A 1 -23.99 33.19 18.51
CA MET A 1 -22.86 32.52 17.84
C MET A 1 -23.42 31.30 17.13
N PRO A 2 -23.02 31.00 15.88
CA PRO A 2 -23.45 29.78 15.20
C PRO A 2 -23.01 28.54 15.98
N ASP A 3 -23.87 27.53 16.01
CA ASP A 3 -23.64 26.25 16.69
C ASP A 3 -22.46 25.49 16.05
N LEU A 4 -21.64 24.82 16.86
CA LEU A 4 -20.43 24.15 16.40
C LEU A 4 -20.74 23.03 15.41
N ASN A 5 -21.81 22.26 15.62
CA ASN A 5 -22.19 21.20 14.68
C ASN A 5 -22.65 21.78 13.34
N SER A 6 -23.32 22.94 13.36
CA SER A 6 -23.67 23.69 12.16
C SER A 6 -22.42 24.16 11.41
N LEU A 7 -21.40 24.65 12.14
CA LEU A 7 -20.13 25.07 11.54
C LEU A 7 -19.37 23.90 10.91
N VAL A 8 -19.27 22.78 11.62
CA VAL A 8 -18.59 21.57 11.15
C VAL A 8 -19.31 20.96 9.95
N SER A 9 -20.64 20.93 9.96
CA SER A 9 -21.42 20.41 8.82
C SER A 9 -21.22 21.29 7.58
N LYS A 10 -21.28 22.62 7.75
CA LYS A 10 -21.06 23.57 6.65
C LYS A 10 -19.63 23.52 6.10
N PHE A 11 -18.65 23.28 6.96
CA PHE A 11 -17.27 23.06 6.56
C PHE A 11 -17.15 21.83 5.64
N TRP A 12 -17.70 20.68 6.06
CA TRP A 12 -17.68 19.45 5.25
C TRP A 12 -18.53 19.55 3.98
N GLU A 13 -19.58 20.36 3.96
CA GLU A 13 -20.33 20.66 2.74
C GLU A 13 -19.51 21.50 1.74
N THR A 14 -18.66 22.39 2.22
CA THR A 14 -17.84 23.28 1.39
C THR A 14 -16.56 22.59 0.89
N GLU A 15 -15.95 21.72 1.71
CA GLU A 15 -14.76 20.94 1.32
C GLU A 15 -15.08 19.62 0.61
N LYS A 16 -16.37 19.30 0.40
CA LYS A 16 -16.75 18.13 -0.39
C LYS A 16 -16.19 18.26 -1.80
N VAL A 17 -15.24 17.41 -2.11
CA VAL A 17 -14.74 17.23 -3.47
C VAL A 17 -15.89 16.68 -4.33
N PRO A 18 -16.16 17.25 -5.51
CA PRO A 18 -17.18 16.73 -6.40
C PRO A 18 -16.91 15.26 -6.76
N GLU A 19 -17.92 14.40 -6.72
CA GLU A 19 -17.78 13.00 -7.15
C GLU A 19 -17.50 12.88 -8.67
N ILE A 20 -17.82 13.93 -9.42
CA ILE A 20 -17.54 14.07 -10.85
C ILE A 20 -16.93 15.45 -11.07
N TYR A 21 -15.64 15.49 -11.37
CA TYR A 21 -14.99 16.70 -11.87
C TYR A 21 -15.51 16.98 -13.28
N THR A 22 -16.32 18.03 -13.42
CA THR A 22 -16.86 18.47 -14.72
C THR A 22 -16.18 19.73 -15.26
N GLU A 23 -15.28 20.33 -14.48
CA GLU A 23 -14.54 21.53 -14.86
C GLU A 23 -13.15 21.14 -15.37
N PHE A 24 -12.99 21.19 -16.70
CA PHE A 24 -11.71 21.27 -17.37
C PHE A 24 -11.37 22.75 -17.52
N THR A 25 -10.69 23.32 -16.53
CA THR A 25 -10.08 24.65 -16.71
C THR A 25 -8.85 24.53 -17.59
N ASP A 26 -8.51 25.60 -18.33
CA ASP A 26 -7.28 25.64 -19.15
C ASP A 26 -6.03 25.29 -18.32
N ASP A 27 -6.01 25.68 -17.04
CA ASP A 27 -4.96 25.35 -16.08
C ASP A 27 -4.93 23.85 -15.72
N GLN A 28 -6.09 23.21 -15.56
CA GLN A 28 -6.16 21.75 -15.35
C GLN A 28 -5.69 20.99 -16.59
N GLU A 29 -6.11 21.39 -17.79
CA GLU A 29 -5.64 20.77 -19.03
C GLU A 29 -4.12 20.96 -19.21
N ALA A 30 -3.60 22.13 -18.86
CA ALA A 30 -2.16 22.38 -18.82
C ALA A 30 -1.45 21.49 -17.79
N CYS A 31 -2.00 21.34 -16.59
CA CYS A 31 -1.46 20.45 -15.54
C CYS A 31 -1.50 18.98 -15.96
N GLU A 32 -2.60 18.49 -16.53
CA GLU A 32 -2.72 17.13 -17.05
C GLU A 32 -1.74 16.90 -18.20
N MET A 33 -1.61 17.85 -19.14
CA MET A 33 -0.59 17.79 -20.18
C MET A 33 0.83 17.78 -19.60
N LEU A 34 1.11 18.53 -18.53
CA LEU A 34 2.42 18.54 -17.88
C LEU A 34 2.69 17.20 -17.18
N PHE A 35 1.68 16.62 -16.54
CA PHE A 35 1.74 15.34 -15.86
C PHE A 35 1.92 14.17 -16.84
N LEU A 36 1.23 14.21 -17.99
CA LEU A 36 1.43 13.26 -19.09
C LEU A 36 2.79 13.43 -19.79
N LYS A 37 3.37 14.64 -19.71
CA LYS A 37 4.73 14.95 -20.18
C LYS A 37 5.81 14.69 -19.14
N LEU A 38 5.46 14.31 -17.89
CA LEU A 38 6.47 13.83 -16.96
C LEU A 38 7.12 12.61 -17.62
N PRO A 39 8.45 12.58 -17.74
CA PRO A 39 9.14 11.44 -18.34
C PRO A 39 9.12 10.28 -17.34
N LEU A 40 7.95 9.67 -17.14
CA LEU A 40 7.84 8.26 -16.75
C LEU A 40 8.15 7.40 -17.98
N LYS A 41 9.24 7.72 -18.70
CA LYS A 41 9.80 6.86 -19.75
C LYS A 41 10.54 5.74 -19.05
N LEU A 42 9.76 4.86 -18.50
CA LEU A 42 10.20 3.74 -17.71
C LEU A 42 9.71 2.53 -18.50
N ASN A 43 10.57 2.02 -19.40
CA ASN A 43 10.22 0.81 -20.11
C ASN A 43 10.17 -0.32 -19.08
N MET A 44 9.11 -1.13 -19.11
CA MET A 44 8.98 -2.27 -18.18
C MET A 44 10.20 -3.21 -18.24
N SER A 45 10.86 -3.30 -19.41
CA SER A 45 12.12 -4.02 -19.63
C SER A 45 13.32 -3.47 -18.85
N ASP A 46 13.31 -2.19 -18.47
CA ASP A 46 14.37 -1.55 -17.68
C ASP A 46 14.24 -1.87 -16.18
N PHE A 47 13.10 -2.44 -15.75
CA PHE A 47 12.81 -2.83 -14.36
C PHE A 47 13.10 -4.30 -14.06
N ASN A 48 14.08 -4.90 -14.70
CA ASN A 48 14.62 -6.15 -14.15
C ASN A 48 15.34 -5.82 -12.84
N LEU A 49 14.58 -5.88 -11.74
CA LEU A 49 15.06 -5.68 -10.39
C LEU A 49 15.89 -6.88 -9.93
N GLY A 50 15.91 -8.00 -10.66
CA GLY A 50 16.59 -9.23 -10.27
C GLY A 50 15.77 -10.09 -9.29
N ASP A 51 16.40 -11.09 -8.69
CA ASP A 51 15.79 -11.99 -7.71
C ASP A 51 15.49 -11.26 -6.39
N SER A 52 14.21 -10.94 -6.19
CA SER A 52 13.66 -10.42 -4.94
C SER A 52 13.09 -11.52 -4.04
N TYR A 53 12.79 -12.69 -4.61
CA TYR A 53 12.10 -13.78 -3.93
C TYR A 53 12.93 -14.33 -2.77
N SER A 54 14.22 -14.62 -2.99
CA SER A 54 15.05 -15.23 -1.95
C SER A 54 15.14 -14.38 -0.67
N VAL A 55 15.21 -13.06 -0.81
CA VAL A 55 15.25 -12.11 0.31
C VAL A 55 13.88 -11.96 0.96
N ALA A 56 12.82 -11.77 0.17
CA ALA A 56 11.46 -11.65 0.67
C ALA A 56 11.02 -12.90 1.42
N HIS A 57 11.28 -14.09 0.86
CA HIS A 57 10.93 -15.38 1.45
C HIS A 57 11.64 -15.60 2.79
N LYS A 58 12.94 -15.30 2.90
CA LYS A 58 13.67 -15.40 4.18
C LYS A 58 13.05 -14.49 5.26
N ARG A 59 12.67 -13.27 4.89
CA ARG A 59 12.01 -12.34 5.82
C ARG A 59 10.60 -12.79 6.19
N PHE A 60 9.86 -13.39 5.25
CA PHE A 60 8.55 -13.98 5.49
C PHE A 60 8.62 -15.13 6.50
N ILE A 61 9.58 -16.05 6.37
CA ILE A 61 9.77 -17.13 7.36
C ILE A 61 10.06 -16.58 8.77
N ASN A 62 10.87 -15.52 8.87
CA ASN A 62 11.11 -14.86 10.15
C ASN A 62 9.84 -14.21 10.73
N LEU A 63 9.01 -13.61 9.89
CA LEU A 63 7.70 -13.09 10.28
C LEU A 63 6.82 -14.22 10.81
N GLU A 64 6.68 -15.32 10.08
CA GLU A 64 5.88 -16.48 10.49
C GLU A 64 6.32 -17.03 11.85
N ASN A 65 7.63 -17.18 12.07
CA ASN A 65 8.17 -17.60 13.37
C ASN A 65 7.79 -16.62 14.50
N ARG A 66 7.86 -15.31 14.24
CA ARG A 66 7.47 -14.27 15.19
C ARG A 66 5.97 -14.29 15.50
N LEU A 67 5.12 -14.50 14.48
CA LEU A 67 3.67 -14.64 14.65
C LEU A 67 3.32 -15.93 15.41
N CYS A 68 4.02 -17.02 15.14
CA CYS A 68 3.84 -18.28 15.86
C CYS A 68 4.19 -18.15 17.36
N ALA A 69 5.28 -17.44 17.67
CA ALA A 69 5.71 -17.20 19.05
C ALA A 69 4.81 -16.21 19.82
N ASN A 70 4.04 -15.37 19.14
CA ASN A 70 3.17 -14.36 19.75
C ASN A 70 1.74 -14.43 19.18
N PRO A 71 0.84 -15.19 19.83
CA PRO A 71 -0.54 -15.37 19.37
C PRO A 71 -1.35 -14.08 19.25
N GLU A 72 -1.12 -13.10 20.14
CA GLU A 72 -1.81 -11.81 20.11
C GLU A 72 -1.41 -11.00 18.86
N LEU A 73 -0.11 -10.93 18.58
CA LEU A 73 0.40 -10.30 17.37
C LEU A 73 -0.16 -10.99 16.11
N LYS A 74 -0.23 -12.32 16.11
CA LYS A 74 -0.80 -13.10 14.99
C LYS A 74 -2.27 -12.77 14.75
N SER A 75 -3.06 -12.67 15.82
CA SER A 75 -4.48 -12.30 15.72
C SER A 75 -4.65 -10.93 15.08
N GLN A 76 -3.93 -9.92 15.57
CA GLN A 76 -4.00 -8.55 15.04
C GLN A 76 -3.48 -8.47 13.60
N TYR A 77 -2.40 -9.19 13.27
CA TYR A 77 -1.86 -9.26 11.92
C TYR A 77 -2.86 -9.90 10.95
N LYS A 78 -3.51 -10.99 11.36
CA LYS A 78 -4.54 -11.66 10.56
C LYS A 78 -5.71 -10.72 10.26
N LEU A 79 -6.22 -10.01 11.27
CA LEU A 79 -7.29 -9.03 11.10
C LEU A 79 -6.93 -7.95 10.07
N PHE A 80 -5.69 -7.45 10.10
CA PHE A 80 -5.21 -6.50 9.10
C PHE A 80 -5.21 -7.07 7.67
N ILE A 81 -4.71 -8.30 7.49
CA ILE A 81 -4.64 -8.93 6.17
C ILE A 81 -6.04 -9.23 5.62
N ASP A 82 -6.95 -9.71 6.47
CA ASP A 82 -8.35 -9.95 6.11
C ASP A 82 -9.03 -8.64 5.68
N GLU A 83 -8.86 -7.54 6.44
CA GLU A 83 -9.35 -6.19 6.07
C GLU A 83 -8.78 -5.73 4.72
N TYR A 84 -7.49 -5.96 4.46
CA TYR A 84 -6.85 -5.59 3.18
C TYR A 84 -7.40 -6.39 1.99
N ILE A 85 -7.79 -7.66 2.20
CA ILE A 85 -8.44 -8.48 1.17
C ILE A 85 -9.87 -7.96 0.92
N ASP A 86 -10.62 -7.68 1.99
CA ASP A 86 -12.00 -7.16 1.91
C ASP A 86 -12.07 -5.80 1.18
N LEU A 87 -11.04 -4.96 1.38
CA LEU A 87 -10.87 -3.68 0.68
C LEU A 87 -10.34 -3.84 -0.76
N VAL A 88 -10.15 -5.07 -1.25
CA VAL A 88 -9.61 -5.37 -2.59
C VAL A 88 -8.22 -4.76 -2.82
N HIS A 89 -7.45 -4.58 -1.74
CA HIS A 89 -6.05 -4.14 -1.79
C HIS A 89 -5.08 -5.33 -1.90
N LEU A 90 -5.53 -6.54 -1.58
CA LEU A 90 -4.80 -7.80 -1.80
C LEU A 90 -5.66 -8.82 -2.51
N LYS A 91 -4.99 -9.65 -3.31
CA LYS A 91 -5.56 -10.86 -3.90
C LYS A 91 -4.67 -12.04 -3.57
N ILE A 92 -5.27 -13.17 -3.23
CA ILE A 92 -4.56 -14.43 -3.05
C ILE A 92 -4.11 -14.94 -4.43
N VAL A 93 -2.84 -15.34 -4.52
CA VAL A 93 -2.24 -15.83 -5.76
C VAL A 93 -1.48 -17.13 -5.49
N ASP A 94 -1.40 -18.02 -6.49
CA ASP A 94 -0.49 -19.17 -6.43
C ASP A 94 0.90 -18.71 -6.86
N ILE A 95 1.90 -19.00 -6.02
CA ILE A 95 3.27 -18.63 -6.29
C ILE A 95 3.91 -19.44 -7.43
N ASN A 96 3.30 -20.57 -7.81
CA ASN A 96 3.73 -21.40 -8.92
C ASN A 96 3.31 -20.84 -10.28
N ASP A 97 2.35 -19.92 -10.31
CA ASP A 97 1.92 -19.22 -11.53
C ASP A 97 2.95 -18.19 -12.01
N TYR A 98 3.95 -17.88 -11.19
CA TYR A 98 4.94 -16.83 -11.45
C TYR A 98 6.36 -17.35 -11.56
N ASN A 99 7.09 -16.85 -12.55
CA ASN A 99 8.53 -17.07 -12.62
C ASN A 99 9.25 -16.20 -11.57
N LYS A 100 9.57 -16.81 -10.42
CA LYS A 100 10.25 -16.15 -9.28
C LYS A 100 11.56 -15.46 -9.65
N ASN A 101 12.22 -15.90 -10.73
CA ASN A 101 13.50 -15.39 -11.21
C ASN A 101 13.37 -14.65 -12.56
N GLY A 102 12.15 -14.46 -13.07
CA GLY A 102 11.90 -13.95 -14.42
C GLY A 102 12.01 -12.44 -14.58
N GLY A 103 12.17 -11.69 -13.49
CA GLY A 103 12.24 -10.22 -13.50
C GLY A 103 10.90 -9.50 -13.72
N GLU A 104 9.86 -10.22 -14.17
CA GLU A 104 8.50 -9.69 -14.37
C GLU A 104 7.71 -9.55 -13.06
N VAL A 105 8.13 -10.25 -12.01
CA VAL A 105 7.46 -10.26 -10.70
C VAL A 105 8.45 -9.84 -9.63
N TYR A 106 8.01 -8.93 -8.77
CA TYR A 106 8.78 -8.46 -7.64
C TYR A 106 8.10 -8.84 -6.33
N PHE A 107 8.83 -9.54 -5.46
CA PHE A 107 8.36 -9.92 -4.13
C PHE A 107 8.85 -8.90 -3.12
N MET A 108 7.96 -8.37 -2.30
CA MET A 108 8.29 -7.38 -1.28
C MET A 108 8.15 -7.96 0.11
N ALA A 109 9.17 -7.76 0.95
CA ALA A 109 9.05 -8.08 2.37
C ALA A 109 8.06 -7.12 3.06
N HIS A 110 7.32 -7.62 4.03
CA HIS A 110 6.45 -6.82 4.87
C HIS A 110 6.60 -7.22 6.34
N HIS A 111 6.26 -6.31 7.25
CA HIS A 111 6.31 -6.60 8.68
C HIS A 111 5.29 -5.76 9.48
N PRO A 112 4.76 -6.30 10.58
CA PRO A 112 3.87 -5.57 11.46
C PRO A 112 4.63 -4.60 12.37
N VAL A 113 4.07 -3.40 12.51
CA VAL A 113 4.47 -2.36 13.45
C VAL A 113 3.31 -2.07 14.39
N ILE A 114 3.57 -2.13 15.69
CA ILE A 114 2.61 -1.76 16.74
C ILE A 114 2.93 -0.34 17.18
N ARG A 115 1.91 0.51 17.28
CA ARG A 115 2.01 1.79 17.99
C ARG A 115 1.33 1.64 19.34
N GLU A 116 2.08 1.81 20.42
CA GLU A 116 1.61 1.69 21.80
C GLU A 116 0.83 2.94 22.25
N ASP A 117 0.95 4.04 21.50
CA ASP A 117 0.64 5.40 21.95
C ASP A 117 -0.83 5.84 21.74
N LYS A 118 -1.78 4.93 21.51
CA LYS A 118 -3.22 5.28 21.38
C LYS A 118 -4.11 4.35 22.18
N ARG A 119 -5.27 4.88 22.59
CA ARG A 119 -6.42 4.21 23.23
C ARG A 119 -6.85 2.89 22.56
N THR A 120 -6.39 2.65 21.33
CA THR A 120 -6.46 1.37 20.59
C THR A 120 -5.10 1.13 19.92
N THR A 121 -4.39 0.06 20.27
CA THR A 121 -3.16 -0.40 19.60
C THR A 121 -3.49 -0.89 18.18
N LYS A 122 -3.57 0.01 17.18
CA LYS A 122 -3.83 -0.40 15.79
C LYS A 122 -2.51 -0.87 15.16
N LEU A 123 -2.36 -2.19 15.00
CA LEU A 123 -1.30 -2.80 14.19
C LEU A 123 -1.37 -2.26 12.75
N ARG A 124 -0.21 -1.99 12.16
CA ARG A 124 -0.07 -1.66 10.73
C ARG A 124 0.97 -2.57 10.10
N VAL A 125 0.76 -2.98 8.86
CA VAL A 125 1.79 -3.68 8.08
C VAL A 125 2.52 -2.67 7.20
N VAL A 126 3.85 -2.70 7.27
CA VAL A 126 4.74 -1.88 6.44
C VAL A 126 5.34 -2.77 5.37
N PHE A 127 5.21 -2.36 4.11
CA PHE A 127 5.83 -3.01 2.95
C PHE A 127 7.17 -2.32 2.66
N ASP A 128 8.26 -3.09 2.62
CA ASP A 128 9.62 -2.56 2.41
C ASP A 128 9.90 -2.35 0.92
N GLY A 129 9.46 -1.21 0.40
CA GLY A 129 9.75 -0.79 -0.98
C GLY A 129 11.22 -0.48 -1.26
N SER A 130 12.06 -0.41 -0.21
CA SER A 130 13.50 -0.19 -0.33
C SER A 130 14.31 -1.49 -0.33
N MET A 131 13.64 -2.65 -0.28
CA MET A 131 14.28 -3.94 -0.24
C MET A 131 15.18 -4.15 -1.46
N LYS A 132 16.46 -4.43 -1.24
CA LYS A 132 17.38 -4.76 -2.33
C LYS A 132 17.15 -6.18 -2.80
N SER A 133 16.93 -6.33 -4.08
CA SER A 133 16.94 -7.60 -4.81
C SER A 133 18.37 -7.97 -5.23
N LYS A 134 18.62 -9.26 -5.45
CA LYS A 134 19.88 -9.75 -5.99
C LYS A 134 19.84 -9.63 -7.51
N LYS A 135 20.72 -8.82 -8.08
CA LYS A 135 20.96 -8.79 -9.52
C LYS A 135 21.77 -10.01 -9.96
#